data_AF-A0A7K3YG75-F1
#
_entry.id   AF-A0A7K3YG75-F1
#
_cell.length_a   1.000
_cell.length_b   1.000
_cell.length_c   1.000
_cell.angle_alpha   90.00
_cell.angle_beta   90.00
_cell.angle_gamma   90.00
#
_symmetry.space_group_name_H-M   'P 1'
#
loop_
_entity.id
_entity.type
_entity.pdbx_description
1 polymer ?
#
loop_
_entity_poly.entity_id
_entity_poly.type
_entity_poly.pdbx_seq_one_letter_code
_entity_poly.pdbx_strand_id
1 'polypeptide(L)'
;MLHRIFTALALAVVILTAGCMGGLLHPPVVPPAIVPIDGAPPMGALVYTFPFEGGEETIRIEPDPAAYTGAKAADRQLYLYEDLAREEWIPIYYLAFADDPHQEPFYTDLLAALRDIREREDLDGDRYIELIAVFVQSIPHKTDTLAIEPKFPIETYVDGEGDCDDKSLLLAALLAREGYGTALFYFGEEEHMAVGVKSVGCCYLNTSYAYIETTNISYVGIPPAALADGAYLSSEPLVIPVGDGDGFYTASGEVAVIERALTLSRDRVEELNEELVVRTRELEADGEALAALDARMTELSRAGYIREYNRLVSEYNRLISAYNRAAEAYNAMLGEAESTVNLHNYLAGHAHDRPGSYLRALDYLMG
;
A
#
# COMPACT_ATOMS: atom_id res chain seq x y z
N MET A 1 2.18 97.36 33.16
CA MET A 1 2.34 97.94 31.81
C MET A 1 3.17 96.94 31.03
N LEU A 2 2.74 96.24 29.98
CA LEU A 2 1.77 96.53 28.93
C LEU A 2 1.02 95.23 28.57
N HIS A 3 -0.25 95.40 28.22
CA HIS A 3 -1.20 94.41 27.74
C HIS A 3 -0.89 93.95 26.29
N ARG A 4 -1.24 92.68 25.96
CA ARG A 4 -1.96 92.23 24.73
C ARG A 4 -1.21 92.43 23.37
N ILE A 5 -1.26 91.62 22.31
CA ILE A 5 -2.13 90.53 21.83
C ILE A 5 -1.59 90.10 20.41
N PHE A 6 -1.96 88.88 19.97
CA PHE A 6 -2.13 88.35 18.59
C PHE A 6 -0.98 87.76 17.73
N THR A 7 -1.07 86.41 17.60
CA THR A 7 -1.02 85.54 16.39
C THR A 7 0.20 85.48 15.47
N ALA A 8 0.77 84.27 15.34
CA ALA A 8 0.70 83.47 14.11
C ALA A 8 1.17 82.01 14.34
N LEU A 9 0.20 81.09 14.23
CA LEU A 9 0.25 79.76 13.59
C LEU A 9 1.65 79.12 13.36
N ALA A 10 1.97 78.09 14.13
CA ALA A 10 2.87 77.01 13.71
C ALA A 10 2.28 75.67 14.13
N LEU A 11 1.24 75.26 13.40
CA LEU A 11 0.68 73.92 13.43
C LEU A 11 1.70 73.00 12.72
N ALA A 12 2.67 72.48 13.47
CA ALA A 12 3.54 71.42 12.97
C ALA A 12 2.70 70.14 12.93
N VAL A 13 2.14 69.91 11.75
CA VAL A 13 1.42 68.71 11.34
C VAL A 13 2.30 67.49 11.65
N VAL A 14 1.88 66.68 12.61
CA VAL A 14 2.28 65.28 12.73
C VAL A 14 1.56 64.55 11.60
N ILE A 15 2.19 64.49 10.42
CA ILE A 15 1.80 63.50 9.42
C ILE A 15 2.26 62.15 9.98
N LEU A 16 1.28 61.40 10.46
CA LEU A 16 1.31 59.95 10.54
C LEU A 16 1.67 59.41 9.16
N THR A 17 2.94 59.16 8.89
CA THR A 17 3.35 58.15 7.91
C THR A 17 3.22 56.78 8.56
N ALA A 18 1.99 56.40 8.93
CA ALA A 18 1.60 55.00 8.96
C ALA A 18 1.24 54.62 7.52
N GLY A 19 2.24 54.71 6.65
CA GLY A 19 2.16 54.39 5.23
C GLY A 19 3.00 53.14 5.00
N CYS A 20 2.31 52.01 4.90
CA CYS A 20 2.70 50.83 4.11
C CYS A 20 4.21 50.52 4.02
N MET A 21 4.85 50.13 5.12
CA MET A 21 6.13 49.39 5.10
C MET A 21 5.90 47.91 5.49
N GLY A 22 4.86 47.29 4.94
CA GLY A 22 4.57 45.86 5.12
C GLY A 22 4.76 45.02 3.85
N GLY A 23 5.21 45.61 2.74
CA GLY A 23 5.13 45.00 1.40
C GLY A 23 6.45 44.73 0.70
N LEU A 24 7.57 44.53 1.40
CA LEU A 24 8.89 44.37 0.76
C LEU A 24 9.76 43.24 1.32
N LEU A 25 9.22 42.37 2.16
CA LEU A 25 9.91 41.13 2.54
C LEU A 25 8.99 39.98 2.14
N HIS A 26 9.35 39.29 1.06
CA HIS A 26 8.77 37.98 0.78
C HIS A 26 9.11 37.07 1.98
N PRO A 27 8.18 36.21 2.44
CA PRO A 27 8.54 35.19 3.41
C PRO A 27 9.67 34.33 2.84
N PRO A 28 10.57 33.80 3.69
CA PRO A 28 11.75 33.05 3.24
C PRO A 28 11.37 31.82 2.39
N VAL A 29 10.18 31.27 2.61
CA VAL A 29 9.60 30.18 1.85
C VAL A 29 8.14 30.51 1.53
N VAL A 30 7.72 30.29 0.28
CA VAL A 30 6.32 30.35 -0.15
C VAL A 30 5.93 28.94 -0.61
N PRO A 31 5.17 28.18 0.19
CA PRO A 31 4.72 26.85 -0.19
C PRO A 31 3.50 26.89 -1.11
N PRO A 32 3.18 25.76 -1.77
CA PRO A 32 1.91 25.55 -2.45
C PRO A 32 0.73 25.79 -1.51
N ALA A 33 -0.34 26.37 -2.02
CA ALA A 33 -1.56 26.60 -1.27
C ALA A 33 -2.78 26.63 -2.20
N ILE A 34 -3.90 26.12 -1.70
CA ILE A 34 -5.19 26.17 -2.38
C ILE A 34 -5.74 27.59 -2.26
N VAL A 35 -6.20 28.12 -3.40
CA VAL A 35 -7.05 29.31 -3.43
C VAL A 35 -8.41 28.87 -3.95
N PRO A 36 -9.45 28.74 -3.10
CA PRO A 36 -10.76 28.28 -3.53
C PRO A 36 -11.34 29.16 -4.65
N ILE A 37 -12.01 28.52 -5.61
CA ILE A 37 -12.64 29.22 -6.75
C ILE A 37 -14.16 29.18 -6.58
N ASP A 38 -14.72 30.29 -6.13
CA ASP A 38 -16.17 30.46 -5.97
C ASP A 38 -16.93 30.26 -7.28
N GLY A 39 -18.12 29.67 -7.18
CA GLY A 39 -18.99 29.44 -8.34
C GLY A 39 -18.54 28.31 -9.26
N ALA A 40 -17.63 27.46 -8.80
CA ALA A 40 -17.28 26.21 -9.47
C ALA A 40 -18.55 25.35 -9.73
N PRO A 41 -18.62 24.63 -10.87
CA PRO A 41 -19.76 23.76 -11.16
C PRO A 41 -19.97 22.73 -10.05
N PRO A 42 -21.23 22.42 -9.69
CA PRO A 42 -21.49 21.42 -8.67
C PRO A 42 -20.92 20.07 -9.09
N MET A 43 -20.26 19.42 -8.14
CA MET A 43 -19.84 18.03 -8.29
C MET A 43 -20.94 17.13 -7.73
N GLY A 44 -21.18 16.00 -8.37
CA GLY A 44 -22.04 14.97 -7.80
C GLY A 44 -21.33 14.27 -6.64
N ALA A 45 -22.09 13.53 -5.83
CA ALA A 45 -21.48 12.65 -4.84
C ALA A 45 -20.59 11.61 -5.48
N LEU A 46 -19.40 11.46 -4.92
CA LEU A 46 -18.46 10.43 -5.29
C LEU A 46 -18.67 9.22 -4.38
N VAL A 47 -18.74 8.05 -4.99
CA VAL A 47 -18.99 6.78 -4.32
C VAL A 47 -17.81 5.87 -4.59
N TYR A 48 -17.19 5.37 -3.52
CA TYR A 48 -16.12 4.38 -3.58
C TYR A 48 -16.61 3.09 -2.95
N THR A 49 -16.42 1.99 -3.67
CA THR A 49 -16.59 0.63 -3.15
C THR A 49 -15.23 -0.05 -3.15
N PHE A 50 -14.84 -0.64 -2.02
CA PHE A 50 -13.53 -1.24 -1.84
C PHE A 50 -13.62 -2.50 -0.96
N PRO A 51 -12.73 -3.48 -1.14
CA PRO A 51 -12.72 -4.67 -0.31
C PRO A 51 -12.28 -4.32 1.11
N PHE A 52 -12.91 -4.90 2.12
CA PHE A 52 -12.45 -4.80 3.50
C PHE A 52 -12.91 -6.05 4.25
N GLU A 53 -11.96 -6.75 4.86
CA GLU A 53 -12.17 -8.03 5.53
C GLU A 53 -12.98 -9.03 4.67
N GLY A 54 -14.07 -9.58 5.20
CA GLY A 54 -14.87 -10.60 4.52
C GLY A 54 -15.83 -10.07 3.44
N GLY A 55 -15.78 -8.78 3.08
CA GLY A 55 -16.74 -8.16 2.18
C GLY A 55 -16.24 -6.91 1.46
N GLU A 56 -17.20 -6.08 1.07
CA GLU A 56 -16.94 -4.77 0.46
C GLU A 56 -17.58 -3.68 1.31
N GLU A 57 -16.88 -2.56 1.40
CA GLU A 57 -17.36 -1.35 2.04
C GLU A 57 -17.62 -0.27 1.02
N THR A 58 -18.55 0.63 1.35
CA THR A 58 -18.91 1.75 0.47
C THR A 58 -18.98 3.05 1.23
N ILE A 59 -18.25 4.04 0.75
CA ILE A 59 -18.33 5.42 1.24
C ILE A 59 -18.91 6.33 0.17
N ARG A 60 -19.57 7.39 0.62
CA ARG A 60 -20.13 8.43 -0.24
C ARG A 60 -19.93 9.78 0.42
N ILE A 61 -19.22 10.67 -0.26
CA ILE A 61 -19.10 12.08 0.15
C ILE A 61 -19.26 13.03 -1.05
N GLU A 62 -19.56 14.30 -0.75
CA GLU A 62 -19.75 15.38 -1.71
C GLU A 62 -18.70 16.48 -1.43
N PRO A 63 -17.48 16.40 -1.98
CA PRO A 63 -16.43 17.39 -1.73
C PRO A 63 -16.80 18.78 -2.25
N ASP A 64 -16.29 19.83 -1.61
CA ASP A 64 -16.51 21.22 -2.02
C ASP A 64 -15.89 21.49 -3.42
N PRO A 65 -16.72 21.83 -4.44
CA PRO A 65 -16.22 22.14 -5.78
C PRO A 65 -15.26 23.33 -5.82
N ALA A 66 -15.41 24.30 -4.92
CA ALA A 66 -14.55 25.48 -4.88
C ALA A 66 -13.14 25.12 -4.41
N ALA A 67 -13.02 24.29 -3.37
CA ALA A 67 -11.75 23.78 -2.87
C ALA A 67 -11.06 22.89 -3.91
N TYR A 68 -11.79 21.94 -4.51
CA TYR A 68 -11.23 21.07 -5.55
C TYR A 68 -10.76 21.85 -6.79
N THR A 69 -11.58 22.76 -7.32
CA THR A 69 -11.19 23.56 -8.49
C THR A 69 -10.01 24.47 -8.16
N GLY A 70 -9.98 25.02 -6.94
CA GLY A 70 -8.83 25.76 -6.40
C GLY A 70 -7.56 24.92 -6.35
N ALA A 71 -7.65 23.67 -5.91
CA ALA A 71 -6.53 22.74 -5.86
C ALA A 71 -5.98 22.40 -7.27
N LYS A 72 -6.88 22.12 -8.24
CA LYS A 72 -6.46 21.90 -9.66
C LYS A 72 -5.73 23.10 -10.25
N ALA A 73 -6.08 24.31 -9.82
CA ALA A 73 -5.54 25.57 -10.33
C ALA A 73 -4.37 26.12 -9.51
N ALA A 74 -4.06 25.51 -8.37
CA ALA A 74 -3.04 25.98 -7.44
C ALA A 74 -1.65 25.95 -8.08
N ASP A 75 -0.83 26.93 -7.71
CA ASP A 75 0.60 26.88 -7.99
C ASP A 75 1.25 25.84 -7.07
N ARG A 76 1.76 24.77 -7.66
CA ARG A 76 2.35 23.63 -6.94
C ARG A 76 3.84 23.81 -6.67
N GLN A 77 4.42 24.95 -7.01
CA GLN A 77 5.83 25.20 -6.80
C GLN A 77 6.14 25.65 -5.37
N LEU A 78 7.28 25.21 -4.84
CA LEU A 78 7.88 25.78 -3.64
C LEU A 78 8.86 26.87 -4.03
N TYR A 79 8.62 28.11 -3.59
CA TYR A 79 9.57 29.20 -3.81
C TYR A 79 10.45 29.39 -2.56
N LEU A 80 11.74 29.13 -2.73
CA LEU A 80 12.77 29.33 -1.71
C LEU A 80 13.50 30.65 -1.96
N TYR A 81 13.50 31.54 -0.97
CA TYR A 81 14.25 32.81 -0.99
C TYR A 81 15.50 32.76 -0.10
N GLU A 82 15.79 31.58 0.46
CA GLU A 82 17.01 31.21 1.19
C GLU A 82 17.44 29.79 0.79
N ASP A 83 18.73 29.49 0.95
CA ASP A 83 19.27 28.16 0.65
C ASP A 83 18.93 27.19 1.80
N LEU A 84 17.98 26.28 1.57
CA LEU A 84 17.61 25.21 2.49
C LEU A 84 18.19 23.87 2.05
N ALA A 85 18.65 23.06 3.01
CA ALA A 85 19.02 21.68 2.73
C ALA A 85 17.80 20.85 2.31
N ARG A 86 18.04 19.72 1.66
CA ARG A 86 16.97 18.83 1.17
C ARG A 86 16.06 18.38 2.30
N GLU A 87 16.65 18.05 3.44
CA GLU A 87 15.99 17.58 4.64
C GLU A 87 15.12 18.67 5.31
N GLU A 88 15.32 19.94 4.94
CA GLU A 88 14.56 21.07 5.48
C GLU A 88 13.41 21.48 4.57
N TRP A 89 13.64 21.58 3.25
CA TRP A 89 12.60 22.04 2.33
C TRP A 89 11.60 20.95 1.95
N ILE A 90 12.01 19.67 1.89
CA ILE A 90 11.11 18.56 1.53
C ILE A 90 9.94 18.44 2.51
N PRO A 91 10.15 18.46 3.85
CA PRO A 91 9.05 18.49 4.81
C PRO A 91 8.10 19.66 4.60
N ILE A 92 8.63 20.88 4.38
CA ILE A 92 7.82 22.08 4.15
C ILE A 92 6.94 21.89 2.90
N TYR A 93 7.51 21.31 1.85
CA TYR A 93 6.80 21.05 0.59
C TYR A 93 5.61 20.12 0.78
N TYR A 94 5.85 18.90 1.26
CA TYR A 94 4.81 17.88 1.35
C TYR A 94 3.75 18.20 2.42
N LEU A 95 4.15 18.79 3.55
CA LEU A 95 3.18 19.20 4.58
C LEU A 95 2.24 20.30 4.09
N ALA A 96 2.68 21.16 3.16
CA ALA A 96 1.79 22.16 2.58
C ALA A 96 0.62 21.54 1.80
N PHE A 97 0.83 20.40 1.14
CA PHE A 97 -0.25 19.67 0.48
C PHE A 97 -1.15 18.95 1.47
N ALA A 98 -0.58 18.31 2.49
CA ALA A 98 -1.36 17.55 3.47
C ALA A 98 -2.21 18.45 4.39
N ASP A 99 -1.69 19.62 4.75
CA ASP A 99 -2.25 20.48 5.82
C ASP A 99 -2.89 21.78 5.30
N ASP A 100 -3.15 21.89 3.99
CA ASP A 100 -3.87 23.05 3.47
C ASP A 100 -5.26 23.17 4.15
N PRO A 101 -5.57 24.30 4.80
CA PRO A 101 -6.77 24.45 5.62
C PRO A 101 -8.07 24.37 4.81
N HIS A 102 -8.02 24.59 3.50
CA HIS A 102 -9.19 24.46 2.64
C HIS A 102 -9.62 23.00 2.41
N GLN A 103 -8.83 22.03 2.85
CA GLN A 103 -9.16 20.61 2.80
C GLN A 103 -9.78 20.06 4.09
N GLU A 104 -9.80 20.83 5.18
CA GLU A 104 -10.37 20.36 6.46
C GLU A 104 -11.83 19.91 6.38
N PRO A 105 -12.74 20.60 5.65
CA PRO A 105 -14.09 20.09 5.45
C PRO A 105 -14.11 18.74 4.71
N PHE A 106 -13.27 18.58 3.68
CA PHE A 106 -13.13 17.33 2.94
C PHE A 106 -12.66 16.18 3.84
N TYR A 107 -11.62 16.39 4.65
CA TYR A 107 -11.16 15.37 5.59
C TYR A 107 -12.22 15.04 6.63
N THR A 108 -12.95 16.04 7.13
CA THR A 108 -14.02 15.84 8.11
C THR A 108 -15.12 14.94 7.56
N ASP A 109 -15.59 15.19 6.33
CA ASP A 109 -16.65 14.40 5.70
C ASP A 109 -16.17 12.99 5.36
N LEU A 110 -14.95 12.84 4.84
CA LEU A 110 -14.37 11.54 4.52
C LEU A 110 -14.17 10.68 5.77
N LEU A 111 -13.61 11.26 6.83
CA LEU A 111 -13.43 10.56 8.11
C LEU A 111 -14.76 10.24 8.78
N ALA A 112 -15.79 11.08 8.66
CA ALA A 112 -17.13 10.74 9.14
C ALA A 112 -17.66 9.47 8.46
N ALA A 113 -17.55 9.36 7.13
CA ALA A 113 -17.96 8.15 6.40
C ALA A 113 -17.16 6.90 6.82
N LEU A 114 -15.86 7.03 7.10
CA LEU A 114 -15.02 5.92 7.57
C LEU A 114 -15.34 5.55 9.03
N ARG A 115 -15.68 6.51 9.89
CA ARG A 115 -16.13 6.27 11.27
C ARG A 115 -17.48 5.55 11.30
N ASP A 116 -18.39 5.85 10.38
CA ASP A 116 -19.67 5.11 10.28
C ASP A 116 -19.42 3.61 10.02
N ILE A 117 -18.45 3.27 9.18
CA ILE A 117 -18.02 1.87 8.95
C ILE A 117 -17.42 1.29 10.23
N ARG A 118 -16.51 2.03 10.87
CA ARG A 118 -15.87 1.62 12.13
C ARG A 118 -16.88 1.26 13.21
N GLU A 119 -17.90 2.09 13.39
CA GLU A 119 -18.96 1.88 14.39
C GLU A 119 -19.89 0.73 14.03
N ARG A 120 -20.25 0.58 12.76
CA ARG A 120 -21.12 -0.50 12.28
C ARG A 120 -20.46 -1.87 12.42
N GLU A 121 -19.18 -1.97 12.10
CA GLU A 121 -18.41 -3.23 12.11
C GLU A 121 -17.64 -3.48 13.42
N ASP A 122 -17.82 -2.61 14.42
CA ASP A 122 -17.17 -2.68 15.74
C ASP A 122 -15.63 -2.85 15.62
N LEU A 123 -15.03 -1.99 14.79
CA LEU A 123 -13.59 -2.06 14.50
C LEU A 123 -12.77 -1.51 15.68
N ASP A 124 -11.77 -2.28 16.09
CA ASP A 124 -10.74 -1.83 17.01
C ASP A 124 -9.77 -0.82 16.34
N GLY A 125 -8.78 -0.35 17.11
CA GLY A 125 -7.82 0.64 16.62
C GLY A 125 -6.99 0.18 15.42
N ASP A 126 -6.62 -1.10 15.38
CA ASP A 126 -5.78 -1.67 14.30
C ASP A 126 -6.61 -1.88 13.04
N ARG A 127 -7.80 -2.49 13.19
CA ARG A 127 -8.76 -2.69 12.10
C ARG A 127 -9.22 -1.35 11.50
N TYR A 128 -9.31 -0.30 12.31
CA TYR A 128 -9.64 1.03 11.79
C TYR A 128 -8.50 1.69 11.01
N ILE A 129 -7.24 1.54 11.44
CA ILE A 129 -6.07 1.96 10.62
C ILE A 129 -6.11 1.20 9.28
N GLU A 130 -6.35 -0.11 9.33
CA GLU A 130 -6.42 -0.97 8.15
C GLU A 130 -7.55 -0.56 7.20
N LEU A 131 -8.73 -0.19 7.73
CA LEU A 131 -9.84 0.34 6.92
C LEU A 131 -9.41 1.60 6.14
N ILE A 132 -8.80 2.57 6.82
CA ILE A 132 -8.35 3.82 6.20
C ILE A 132 -7.26 3.53 5.15
N ALA A 133 -6.30 2.67 5.48
CA ALA A 133 -5.23 2.27 4.57
C ALA A 133 -5.79 1.57 3.32
N VAL A 134 -6.67 0.58 3.48
CA VAL A 134 -7.25 -0.19 2.39
C VAL A 134 -8.14 0.68 1.50
N PHE A 135 -8.89 1.62 2.07
CA PHE A 135 -9.64 2.60 1.30
C PHE A 135 -8.72 3.38 0.34
N VAL A 136 -7.63 3.95 0.86
CA VAL A 136 -6.70 4.73 0.03
C VAL A 136 -5.94 3.83 -0.95
N GLN A 137 -5.50 2.64 -0.53
CA GLN A 137 -4.84 1.67 -1.40
C GLN A 137 -5.74 1.25 -2.57
N SER A 138 -7.06 1.23 -2.38
CA SER A 138 -8.05 0.88 -3.41
C SER A 138 -8.30 1.98 -4.44
N ILE A 139 -7.82 3.21 -4.22
CA ILE A 139 -7.81 4.25 -5.27
C ILE A 139 -6.81 3.82 -6.36
N PRO A 140 -7.20 3.77 -7.65
CA PRO A 140 -6.31 3.37 -8.74
C PRO A 140 -4.94 4.07 -8.72
N HIS A 141 -3.87 3.28 -8.79
CA HIS A 141 -2.52 3.83 -8.94
C HIS A 141 -2.25 4.24 -10.38
N LYS A 142 -1.82 5.48 -10.59
CA LYS A 142 -1.48 5.99 -11.92
C LYS A 142 -0.44 7.10 -11.86
N THR A 143 0.71 6.85 -12.48
CA THR A 143 1.76 7.85 -12.66
C THR A 143 1.43 8.78 -13.82
N ASP A 144 1.38 10.09 -13.57
CA ASP A 144 1.33 11.09 -14.63
C ASP A 144 2.76 11.49 -15.01
N THR A 145 3.21 11.10 -16.20
CA THR A 145 4.57 11.45 -16.65
C THR A 145 4.71 12.92 -17.07
N LEU A 146 3.62 13.68 -17.12
CA LEU A 146 3.58 15.09 -17.49
C LEU A 146 3.39 16.03 -16.30
N ALA A 147 2.89 15.53 -15.16
CA ALA A 147 2.72 16.26 -13.91
C ALA A 147 3.49 15.54 -12.81
N ILE A 148 4.65 16.07 -12.46
CA ILE A 148 5.58 15.45 -11.50
C ILE A 148 5.29 15.95 -10.07
N GLU A 149 4.54 17.05 -9.95
CA GLU A 149 4.18 17.61 -8.66
C GLU A 149 2.98 16.87 -8.03
N PRO A 150 3.03 16.59 -6.71
CA PRO A 150 1.94 15.94 -6.00
C PRO A 150 0.63 16.72 -6.15
N LYS A 151 -0.45 15.98 -6.11
CA LYS A 151 -1.81 16.48 -5.98
C LYS A 151 -2.11 16.81 -4.52
N PHE A 152 -3.00 17.78 -4.32
CA PHE A 152 -3.64 17.93 -3.01
C PHE A 152 -4.55 16.71 -2.74
N PRO A 153 -4.64 16.21 -1.50
CA PRO A 153 -5.48 15.05 -1.15
C PRO A 153 -6.93 15.10 -1.64
N ILE A 154 -7.57 16.27 -1.67
CA ILE A 154 -8.91 16.44 -2.26
C ILE A 154 -8.94 16.10 -3.76
N GLU A 155 -7.88 16.40 -4.51
CA GLU A 155 -7.79 16.02 -5.92
C GLU A 155 -7.61 14.52 -6.09
N THR A 156 -6.74 13.87 -5.29
CA THR A 156 -6.55 12.41 -5.34
C THR A 156 -7.88 11.68 -5.13
N TYR A 157 -8.70 12.17 -4.19
CA TYR A 157 -10.04 11.65 -3.96
C TYR A 157 -11.03 11.97 -5.10
N VAL A 158 -11.01 13.18 -5.66
CA VAL A 158 -11.99 13.58 -6.70
C VAL A 158 -11.65 13.00 -8.08
N ASP A 159 -10.39 13.00 -8.46
CA ASP A 159 -9.89 12.42 -9.72
C ASP A 159 -10.02 10.89 -9.71
N GLY A 160 -9.99 10.27 -8.53
CA GLY A 160 -10.07 8.82 -8.36
C GLY A 160 -8.86 8.06 -8.89
N GLU A 161 -7.71 8.73 -8.87
CA GLU A 161 -6.41 8.16 -9.25
C GLU A 161 -5.29 9.02 -8.65
N GLY A 162 -4.16 8.38 -8.33
CA GLY A 162 -2.94 9.05 -7.89
C GLY A 162 -1.75 8.10 -7.90
N ASP A 163 -0.55 8.65 -7.88
CA ASP A 163 0.70 7.89 -7.73
C ASP A 163 1.08 7.68 -6.25
N CYS A 164 2.37 7.44 -5.96
CA CYS A 164 2.80 7.03 -4.62
C CYS A 164 2.74 8.17 -3.59
N ASP A 165 3.10 9.40 -3.96
CA ASP A 165 3.04 10.57 -3.09
C ASP A 165 1.62 11.10 -2.96
N ASP A 166 0.84 11.17 -4.04
CA ASP A 166 -0.59 11.52 -4.01
C ASP A 166 -1.37 10.71 -2.96
N LYS A 167 -1.21 9.38 -3.01
CA LYS A 167 -1.91 8.45 -2.14
C LYS A 167 -1.34 8.48 -0.72
N SER A 168 -0.02 8.65 -0.57
CA SER A 168 0.61 8.74 0.74
C SER A 168 0.25 10.02 1.50
N LEU A 169 0.14 11.15 0.80
CA LEU A 169 -0.36 12.41 1.37
C LEU A 169 -1.78 12.26 1.90
N LEU A 170 -2.69 11.67 1.11
CA LEU A 170 -4.06 11.41 1.54
C LEU A 170 -4.11 10.49 2.76
N LEU A 171 -3.43 9.34 2.72
CA LEU A 171 -3.44 8.39 3.83
C LEU A 171 -2.84 9.01 5.11
N ALA A 172 -1.70 9.69 5.00
CA ALA A 172 -1.05 10.29 6.16
C ALA A 172 -1.92 11.39 6.80
N ALA A 173 -2.56 12.22 5.97
CA ALA A 173 -3.46 13.28 6.42
C ALA A 173 -4.68 12.74 7.18
N LEU A 174 -5.26 11.63 6.72
CA LEU A 174 -6.40 10.97 7.37
C LEU A 174 -6.00 10.35 8.72
N LEU A 175 -4.90 9.58 8.76
CA LEU A 175 -4.43 8.95 9.99
C LEU A 175 -4.01 9.97 11.05
N ALA A 176 -3.32 11.05 10.65
CA ALA A 176 -2.94 12.13 11.56
C ALA A 176 -4.17 12.78 12.23
N ARG A 177 -5.24 13.03 11.46
CA ARG A 177 -6.50 13.63 11.96
C ARG A 177 -7.33 12.69 12.83
N GLU A 178 -7.16 11.38 12.69
CA GLU A 178 -7.70 10.37 13.62
C GLU A 178 -6.85 10.19 14.89
N GLY A 179 -5.77 10.96 15.06
CA GLY A 179 -4.95 10.95 16.26
C GLY A 179 -3.88 9.86 16.31
N TYR A 180 -3.54 9.26 15.16
CA TYR A 180 -2.44 8.32 15.05
C TYR A 180 -1.12 9.04 14.83
N GLY A 181 -0.07 8.58 15.49
CA GLY A 181 1.28 9.05 15.20
C GLY A 181 1.68 8.63 13.79
N THR A 182 1.83 9.58 12.88
CA THR A 182 1.90 9.32 11.44
C THR A 182 3.04 10.12 10.80
N ALA A 183 3.71 9.53 9.83
CA ALA A 183 4.75 10.19 9.05
C ALA A 183 4.68 9.78 7.57
N LEU A 184 5.19 10.62 6.68
CA LEU A 184 5.55 10.20 5.33
C LEU A 184 6.97 9.61 5.37
N PHE A 185 7.17 8.57 4.57
CA PHE A 185 8.47 8.01 4.26
C PHE A 185 8.83 8.39 2.83
N TYR A 186 9.78 9.30 2.68
CA TYR A 186 10.27 9.75 1.39
C TYR A 186 11.57 9.01 1.02
N PHE A 187 11.52 8.20 -0.04
CA PHE A 187 12.65 7.46 -0.60
C PHE A 187 13.14 8.18 -1.87
N GLY A 188 14.00 9.16 -1.70
CA GLY A 188 14.44 10.01 -2.81
C GLY A 188 15.28 9.31 -3.88
N GLU A 189 15.92 8.17 -3.55
CA GLU A 189 16.71 7.39 -4.53
C GLU A 189 15.83 6.51 -5.41
N GLU A 190 14.78 5.93 -4.82
CA GLU A 190 13.80 5.07 -5.50
C GLU A 190 12.61 5.86 -6.09
N GLU A 191 12.59 7.19 -5.95
CA GLU A 191 11.46 8.06 -6.35
C GLU A 191 10.11 7.55 -5.79
N HIS A 192 10.12 7.09 -4.53
CA HIS A 192 8.96 6.46 -3.89
C HIS A 192 8.54 7.17 -2.61
N MET A 193 7.25 7.12 -2.32
CA MET A 193 6.69 7.59 -1.07
C MET A 193 5.74 6.56 -0.46
N ALA A 194 5.84 6.39 0.85
CA ALA A 194 4.99 5.53 1.65
C ALA A 194 4.56 6.23 2.94
N VAL A 195 3.74 5.55 3.75
CA VAL A 195 3.28 6.07 5.05
C VAL A 195 3.84 5.23 6.18
N GLY A 196 4.26 5.90 7.25
CA GLY A 196 4.58 5.30 8.53
C GLY A 196 3.47 5.56 9.55
N VAL A 197 3.02 4.53 10.25
CA VAL A 197 2.17 4.66 11.46
C VAL A 197 2.93 4.17 12.69
N LYS A 198 2.94 4.93 13.80
CA LYS A 198 3.64 4.51 15.03
C LYS A 198 3.20 3.10 15.38
N SER A 199 4.13 2.23 15.74
CA SER A 199 3.82 0.82 15.99
C SER A 199 4.65 0.24 17.13
N VAL A 200 4.08 -0.78 17.77
CA VAL A 200 4.78 -1.61 18.75
C VAL A 200 5.02 -2.99 18.15
N GLY A 201 6.23 -3.21 17.62
CA GLY A 201 6.71 -4.55 17.28
C GLY A 201 7.07 -4.78 15.81
N CYS A 202 6.48 -4.06 14.86
CA CYS A 202 6.83 -4.14 13.42
C CYS A 202 7.37 -2.80 12.88
N CYS A 203 8.37 -2.23 13.55
CA CYS A 203 8.99 -0.98 13.10
C CYS A 203 9.82 -1.19 11.83
N TYR A 204 9.64 -0.29 10.86
CA TYR A 204 10.40 -0.28 9.62
C TYR A 204 11.80 0.28 9.87
N LEU A 205 12.82 -0.53 9.57
CA LEU A 205 14.23 -0.21 9.78
C LEU A 205 14.47 0.35 11.21
N ASN A 206 15.17 1.49 11.32
CA ASN A 206 15.48 2.15 12.59
C ASN A 206 14.45 3.20 13.01
N THR A 207 13.23 3.17 12.45
CA THR A 207 12.16 4.11 12.79
C THR A 207 11.28 3.58 13.94
N SER A 208 10.34 4.38 14.42
CA SER A 208 9.29 3.95 15.36
C SER A 208 7.95 3.63 14.70
N TYR A 209 7.93 3.50 13.36
CA TYR A 209 6.70 3.39 12.58
C TYR A 209 6.68 2.06 11.82
N ALA A 210 5.50 1.43 11.71
CA ALA A 210 5.25 0.38 10.74
C ALA A 210 5.07 0.99 9.34
N TYR A 211 5.59 0.30 8.33
CA TYR A 211 5.48 0.69 6.93
C TYR A 211 4.07 0.39 6.40
N ILE A 212 3.48 1.31 5.63
CA ILE A 212 2.24 1.10 4.88
C ILE A 212 2.50 1.47 3.43
N GLU A 213 2.44 0.46 2.55
CA GLU A 213 2.47 0.69 1.10
C GLU A 213 1.14 1.29 0.65
N THR A 214 1.17 2.29 -0.23
CA THR A 214 -0.05 2.96 -0.72
C THR A 214 -0.38 2.61 -2.17
N THR A 215 0.58 2.10 -2.95
CA THR A 215 0.37 1.78 -4.37
C THR A 215 -0.51 0.55 -4.58
N ASN A 216 -0.39 -0.46 -3.74
CA ASN A 216 -1.18 -1.69 -3.76
C ASN A 216 -1.79 -1.99 -2.39
N ILE A 217 -2.87 -2.78 -2.37
CA ILE A 217 -3.43 -3.30 -1.13
C ILE A 217 -2.39 -4.21 -0.46
N SER A 218 -2.02 -3.87 0.77
CA SER A 218 -0.93 -4.50 1.52
C SER A 218 -1.20 -4.47 3.02
N TYR A 219 -0.54 -5.37 3.76
CA TYR A 219 -0.62 -5.39 5.21
C TYR A 219 0.19 -4.24 5.81
N VAL A 220 -0.35 -3.63 6.86
CA VAL A 220 0.43 -2.72 7.71
C VAL A 220 1.61 -3.48 8.31
N GLY A 221 2.82 -2.94 8.11
CA GLY A 221 4.06 -3.50 8.65
C GLY A 221 4.77 -4.52 7.76
N ILE A 222 4.25 -4.85 6.57
CA ILE A 222 4.96 -5.67 5.58
C ILE A 222 5.31 -4.80 4.37
N PRO A 223 6.56 -4.34 4.24
CA PRO A 223 7.02 -3.63 3.05
C PRO A 223 6.92 -4.52 1.80
N PRO A 224 6.67 -3.95 0.62
CA PRO A 224 6.65 -4.72 -0.61
C PRO A 224 8.05 -5.28 -0.93
N ALA A 225 8.11 -6.49 -1.45
CA ALA A 225 9.38 -7.08 -1.91
C ALA A 225 9.95 -6.30 -3.11
N ALA A 226 9.09 -5.75 -3.96
CA ALA A 226 9.43 -4.84 -5.04
C ALA A 226 8.27 -3.84 -5.23
N LEU A 227 8.60 -2.62 -5.62
CA LEU A 227 7.66 -1.55 -5.94
C LEU A 227 6.89 -1.86 -7.24
N ALA A 228 5.86 -1.07 -7.53
CA ALA A 228 4.99 -1.27 -8.70
C ALA A 228 5.75 -1.24 -10.05
N ASP A 229 6.88 -0.53 -10.11
CA ASP A 229 7.77 -0.44 -11.27
C ASP A 229 8.87 -1.52 -11.28
N GLY A 230 8.92 -2.37 -10.25
CA GLY A 230 9.92 -3.42 -10.06
C GLY A 230 11.19 -3.00 -9.33
N ALA A 231 11.30 -1.75 -8.88
CA ALA A 231 12.41 -1.29 -8.05
C ALA A 231 12.36 -1.92 -6.64
N TYR A 232 13.51 -1.98 -5.98
CA TYR A 232 13.63 -2.47 -4.60
C TYR A 232 13.93 -1.30 -3.67
N LEU A 233 13.23 -1.22 -2.54
CA LEU A 233 13.55 -0.27 -1.50
C LEU A 233 14.85 -0.68 -0.80
N SER A 234 15.86 0.18 -0.88
CA SER A 234 17.19 -0.06 -0.33
C SER A 234 17.74 1.10 0.50
N SER A 235 17.26 2.33 0.25
CA SER A 235 17.63 3.52 1.02
C SER A 235 16.87 3.64 2.35
N GLU A 236 17.45 4.40 3.30
CA GLU A 236 16.69 4.83 4.48
C GLU A 236 15.80 6.02 4.12
N PRO A 237 14.51 6.04 4.53
CA PRO A 237 13.62 7.13 4.17
C PRO A 237 13.95 8.40 4.96
N LEU A 238 13.76 9.57 4.33
CA LEU A 238 13.52 10.80 5.08
C LEU A 238 12.15 10.69 5.74
N VAL A 239 12.13 10.66 7.07
CA VAL A 239 10.90 10.60 7.86
C VAL A 239 10.35 12.01 8.05
N ILE A 240 9.15 12.26 7.53
CA ILE A 240 8.45 13.55 7.61
C ILE A 240 7.24 13.38 8.54
N PRO A 241 7.30 13.81 9.81
CA PRO A 241 6.16 13.70 10.72
C PRO A 241 4.96 14.52 10.21
N VAL A 242 3.79 13.89 10.13
CA VAL A 242 2.52 14.53 9.74
C VAL A 242 1.58 14.65 10.96
N GLY A 243 1.56 13.61 11.80
CA GLY A 243 0.76 13.59 13.03
C GLY A 243 1.59 13.11 14.21
N ASP A 244 1.49 13.79 15.35
CA ASP A 244 2.22 13.45 16.58
C ASP A 244 1.38 12.65 17.59
N GLY A 245 0.15 12.29 17.22
CA GLY A 245 -0.81 11.60 18.07
C GLY A 245 -0.30 10.33 18.76
N ASP A 246 -1.03 9.95 19.81
CA ASP A 246 -0.69 8.82 20.68
C ASP A 246 -1.22 7.48 20.19
N GLY A 247 -2.03 7.45 19.12
CA GLY A 247 -2.48 6.20 18.50
C GLY A 247 -1.32 5.45 17.83
N PHE A 248 -1.29 4.12 18.01
CA PHE A 248 -0.28 3.24 17.44
C PHE A 248 -0.88 1.91 16.99
N TYR A 249 -0.23 1.28 16.02
CA TYR A 249 -0.57 -0.05 15.50
C TYR A 249 0.00 -1.16 16.41
N THR A 250 -0.85 -2.12 16.82
CA THR A 250 -0.53 -3.17 17.80
C THR A 250 -0.58 -4.60 17.28
N ALA A 251 -1.18 -4.85 16.11
CA ALA A 251 -1.35 -6.18 15.55
C ALA A 251 -0.06 -6.76 14.91
N SER A 252 1.11 -6.19 15.21
CA SER A 252 2.42 -6.63 14.70
C SER A 252 2.68 -8.13 14.89
N GLY A 253 2.19 -8.72 15.98
CA GLY A 253 2.31 -10.16 16.23
C GLY A 253 1.54 -11.03 15.23
N GLU A 254 0.35 -10.60 14.81
CA GLU A 254 -0.44 -11.30 13.80
C GLU A 254 0.15 -11.10 12.41
N VAL A 255 0.60 -9.88 12.10
CA VAL A 255 1.30 -9.58 10.86
C VAL A 255 2.55 -10.42 10.70
N ALA A 256 3.35 -10.61 11.75
CA ALA A 256 4.53 -11.47 11.72
C ALA A 256 4.18 -12.95 11.45
N VAL A 257 3.02 -13.41 11.93
CA VAL A 257 2.52 -14.77 11.63
C VAL A 257 2.14 -14.90 10.16
N ILE A 258 1.46 -13.89 9.60
CA ILE A 258 1.11 -13.84 8.17
C ILE A 258 2.37 -13.80 7.30
N GLU A 259 3.32 -12.92 7.60
CA GLU A 259 4.59 -12.78 6.86
C GLU A 259 5.40 -14.09 6.88
N ARG A 260 5.45 -14.75 8.05
CA ARG A 260 6.10 -16.05 8.18
C ARG A 260 5.42 -17.12 7.34
N ALA A 261 4.08 -17.16 7.32
CA ALA A 261 3.34 -18.10 6.50
C ALA A 261 3.55 -17.83 5.00
N LEU A 262 3.52 -16.57 4.56
CA LEU A 262 3.82 -16.16 3.18
C LEU A 262 5.20 -16.63 2.74
N THR A 263 6.21 -16.43 3.59
CA THR A 263 7.59 -16.86 3.31
C THR A 263 7.68 -18.38 3.20
N LEU A 264 7.20 -19.10 4.22
CA LEU A 264 7.28 -20.56 4.25
C LEU A 264 6.47 -21.23 3.15
N SER A 265 5.28 -20.71 2.82
CA SER A 265 4.47 -21.26 1.74
C SER A 265 5.14 -21.06 0.39
N ARG A 266 5.79 -19.90 0.15
CA ARG A 266 6.52 -19.64 -1.09
C ARG A 266 7.70 -20.60 -1.25
N ASP A 267 8.52 -20.71 -0.20
CA ASP A 267 9.72 -21.56 -0.22
C ASP A 267 9.31 -23.05 -0.37
N ARG A 268 8.19 -23.47 0.23
CA ARG A 268 7.65 -24.82 0.08
C ARG A 268 7.11 -25.09 -1.33
N VAL A 269 6.49 -24.10 -1.98
CA VAL A 269 6.07 -24.23 -3.39
C VAL A 269 7.26 -24.42 -4.31
N GLU A 270 8.35 -23.67 -4.08
CA GLU A 270 9.58 -23.81 -4.86
C GLU A 270 10.18 -25.21 -4.71
N GLU A 271 10.31 -25.70 -3.47
CA GLU A 271 10.80 -27.06 -3.18
C GLU A 271 9.94 -28.15 -3.83
N LEU A 272 8.61 -28.09 -3.66
CA LEU A 272 7.68 -29.06 -4.24
C LEU A 272 7.73 -29.04 -5.77
N ASN A 273 7.87 -27.87 -6.38
CA ASN A 273 7.98 -27.74 -7.83
C ASN A 273 9.26 -28.42 -8.36
N GLU A 274 10.40 -28.25 -7.69
CA GLU A 274 11.63 -28.95 -8.04
C GLU A 274 11.47 -30.47 -7.94
N GLU A 275 10.85 -30.98 -6.87
CA GLU A 275 10.62 -32.41 -6.70
C GLU A 275 9.64 -32.96 -7.74
N LEU A 276 8.52 -32.27 -8.00
CA LEU A 276 7.54 -32.65 -9.02
C LEU A 276 8.17 -32.76 -10.41
N VAL A 277 9.09 -31.86 -10.76
CA VAL A 277 9.83 -31.93 -12.04
C VAL A 277 10.68 -33.20 -12.12
N VAL A 278 11.36 -33.58 -11.04
CA VAL A 278 12.14 -34.82 -10.99
C VAL A 278 11.23 -36.05 -11.12
N ARG A 279 10.15 -36.10 -10.33
CA ARG A 279 9.19 -37.22 -10.34
C ARG A 279 8.48 -37.39 -11.68
N THR A 280 8.20 -36.28 -12.37
CA THR A 280 7.62 -36.31 -13.72
C THR A 280 8.53 -37.09 -14.67
N ARG A 281 9.84 -36.80 -14.66
CA ARG A 281 10.82 -37.51 -15.51
C ARG A 281 10.96 -38.99 -15.15
N GLU A 282 10.92 -39.32 -13.85
CA GLU A 282 10.95 -40.73 -13.39
C GLU A 282 9.73 -41.50 -13.89
N LEU A 283 8.53 -40.92 -13.77
CA LEU A 283 7.29 -41.53 -14.25
C LEU A 283 7.26 -41.68 -15.78
N GLU A 284 7.77 -40.70 -16.51
CA GLU A 284 7.92 -40.80 -17.97
C GLU A 284 8.84 -41.98 -18.35
N ALA A 285 10.01 -42.09 -17.71
CA ALA A 285 10.95 -43.18 -17.95
C ALA A 285 10.39 -44.56 -17.58
N ASP A 286 9.70 -44.69 -16.44
CA ASP A 286 9.03 -45.93 -16.04
C ASP A 286 7.89 -46.29 -17.02
N GLY A 287 7.16 -45.29 -17.51
CA GLY A 287 6.11 -45.45 -18.52
C GLY A 287 6.67 -45.96 -19.86
N GLU A 288 7.79 -45.41 -20.32
CA GLU A 288 8.50 -45.88 -21.52
C GLU A 288 9.00 -47.33 -21.36
N ALA A 289 9.57 -47.67 -20.20
CA ALA A 289 10.03 -49.01 -19.90
C ALA A 289 8.88 -50.03 -19.88
N LEU A 290 7.73 -49.66 -19.29
CA LEU A 290 6.50 -50.48 -19.32
C LEU A 290 6.00 -50.70 -20.74
N ALA A 291 5.96 -49.66 -21.57
CA ALA A 291 5.52 -49.74 -22.95
C ALA A 291 6.44 -50.65 -23.79
N ALA A 292 7.76 -50.54 -23.60
CA ALA A 292 8.74 -51.40 -24.28
C ALA A 292 8.59 -52.87 -23.86
N LEU A 293 8.37 -53.13 -22.57
CA LEU A 293 8.18 -54.49 -22.06
C LEU A 293 6.86 -55.11 -22.54
N ASP A 294 5.78 -54.33 -22.56
CA ASP A 294 4.47 -54.74 -23.10
C ASP A 294 4.55 -55.09 -24.60
N ALA A 295 5.23 -54.26 -25.39
CA ALA A 295 5.45 -54.51 -26.81
C ALA A 295 6.21 -55.84 -27.04
N ARG A 296 7.29 -56.07 -26.28
CA ARG A 296 8.06 -57.33 -26.35
C ARG A 296 7.22 -58.54 -25.94
N MET A 297 6.43 -58.43 -24.88
CA MET A 297 5.54 -59.50 -24.44
C MET A 297 4.47 -59.81 -25.50
N THR A 298 3.91 -58.78 -26.14
CA THR A 298 2.96 -58.92 -27.25
C THR A 298 3.57 -59.67 -28.44
N GLU A 299 4.81 -59.35 -28.82
CA GLU A 299 5.53 -60.06 -29.89
C GLU A 299 5.77 -61.54 -29.55
N LEU A 300 6.25 -61.84 -28.33
CA LEU A 300 6.48 -63.21 -27.88
C LEU A 300 5.19 -64.04 -27.88
N SER A 301 4.08 -63.44 -27.44
CA SER A 301 2.76 -64.07 -27.47
C SER A 301 2.33 -64.39 -28.90
N ARG A 302 2.48 -63.45 -29.84
CA ARG A 302 2.12 -63.65 -31.26
C ARG A 302 2.97 -64.72 -31.94
N ALA A 303 4.24 -64.81 -31.59
CA ALA A 303 5.17 -65.79 -32.13
C ALA A 303 5.08 -67.18 -31.46
N GLY A 304 4.26 -67.34 -30.41
CA GLY A 304 4.07 -68.60 -29.70
C GLY A 304 5.18 -68.96 -28.70
N TYR A 305 6.06 -68.02 -28.35
CA TYR A 305 7.15 -68.21 -27.38
C TYR A 305 6.66 -68.07 -25.92
N ILE A 306 5.82 -69.02 -25.50
CA ILE A 306 5.09 -68.95 -24.22
C ILE A 306 6.03 -69.00 -22.99
N ARG A 307 7.15 -69.73 -23.06
CA ARG A 307 8.08 -69.82 -21.93
C ARG A 307 8.78 -68.49 -21.68
N GLU A 308 9.21 -67.83 -22.73
CA GLU A 308 9.87 -66.52 -22.72
C GLU A 308 8.89 -65.44 -22.26
N TYR A 309 7.65 -65.46 -22.76
CA TYR A 309 6.57 -64.59 -22.29
C TYR A 309 6.37 -64.72 -20.77
N ASN A 310 6.19 -65.94 -20.28
CA ASN A 310 5.91 -66.19 -18.86
C ASN A 310 7.07 -65.75 -17.95
N ARG A 311 8.31 -65.68 -18.45
CA ARG A 311 9.45 -65.14 -17.69
C ARG A 311 9.33 -63.63 -17.47
N LEU A 312 8.80 -62.89 -18.45
CA LEU A 312 8.68 -61.43 -18.38
C LEU A 312 7.49 -60.96 -17.53
N VAL A 313 6.46 -61.80 -17.34
CA VAL A 313 5.27 -61.45 -16.53
C VAL A 313 5.65 -60.95 -15.13
N SER A 314 6.61 -61.63 -14.47
CA SER A 314 7.04 -61.23 -13.11
C SER A 314 7.74 -59.86 -13.08
N GLU A 315 8.51 -59.56 -14.12
CA GLU A 315 9.20 -58.28 -14.27
C GLU A 315 8.22 -57.16 -14.58
N TYR A 316 7.26 -57.41 -15.48
CA TYR A 316 6.18 -56.49 -15.80
C TYR A 316 5.35 -56.15 -14.56
N ASN A 317 4.89 -57.17 -13.82
CA ASN A 317 4.11 -56.98 -12.60
C ASN A 317 4.88 -56.19 -11.53
N ARG A 318 6.20 -56.38 -11.43
CA ARG A 318 7.06 -55.61 -10.54
C ARG A 318 7.14 -54.14 -10.96
N LEU A 319 7.36 -53.88 -12.25
CA LEU A 319 7.51 -52.52 -12.78
C LEU A 319 6.21 -51.74 -12.70
N ILE A 320 5.06 -52.33 -13.08
CA ILE A 320 3.76 -51.65 -12.99
C ILE A 320 3.40 -51.34 -11.54
N SER A 321 3.75 -52.22 -10.59
CA SER A 321 3.55 -51.96 -9.17
C SER A 321 4.44 -50.82 -8.65
N ALA A 322 5.66 -50.67 -9.18
CA ALA A 322 6.55 -49.57 -8.83
C ALA A 322 6.03 -48.24 -9.40
N TYR A 323 5.65 -48.24 -10.68
CA TYR A 323 5.03 -47.11 -11.36
C TYR A 323 3.79 -46.63 -10.61
N ASN A 324 2.86 -47.52 -10.26
CA ASN A 324 1.64 -47.15 -9.55
C ASN A 324 1.93 -46.49 -8.18
N ARG A 325 2.91 -47.01 -7.41
CA ARG A 325 3.32 -46.38 -6.15
C ARG A 325 3.96 -45.00 -6.36
N ALA A 326 4.78 -44.86 -7.39
CA ALA A 326 5.38 -43.57 -7.74
C ALA A 326 4.32 -42.55 -8.16
N ALA A 327 3.31 -42.98 -8.94
CA ALA A 327 2.19 -42.15 -9.36
C ALA A 327 1.31 -41.72 -8.19
N GLU A 328 1.04 -42.62 -7.22
CA GLU A 328 0.35 -42.27 -5.98
C GLU A 328 1.11 -41.23 -5.15
N ALA A 329 2.42 -41.39 -4.99
CA ALA A 329 3.28 -40.43 -4.28
C ALA A 329 3.34 -39.07 -4.99
N TYR A 330 3.44 -39.08 -6.33
CA TYR A 330 3.38 -37.87 -7.16
C TYR A 330 2.05 -37.13 -6.95
N ASN A 331 0.91 -37.84 -7.01
CA ASN A 331 -0.40 -37.22 -6.84
C ASN A 331 -0.58 -36.63 -5.44
N ALA A 332 -0.05 -37.26 -4.40
CA ALA A 332 -0.07 -36.71 -3.05
C ALA A 332 0.73 -35.40 -2.94
N MET A 333 1.92 -35.37 -3.55
CA MET A 333 2.78 -34.19 -3.60
C MET A 333 2.16 -33.05 -4.43
N LEU A 334 1.52 -33.39 -5.55
CA LEU A 334 0.79 -32.41 -6.36
C LEU A 334 -0.36 -31.78 -5.57
N GLY A 335 -1.11 -32.59 -4.81
CA GLY A 335 -2.16 -32.08 -3.93
C GLY A 335 -1.62 -31.16 -2.83
N GLU A 336 -0.45 -31.48 -2.26
CA GLU A 336 0.23 -30.59 -1.29
C GLU A 336 0.64 -29.27 -1.96
N ALA A 337 1.24 -29.32 -3.14
CA ALA A 337 1.66 -28.14 -3.90
C ALA A 337 0.47 -27.22 -4.22
N GLU A 338 -0.63 -27.79 -4.71
CA GLU A 338 -1.88 -27.06 -4.97
C GLU A 338 -2.41 -26.39 -3.69
N SER A 339 -2.45 -27.10 -2.56
CA SER A 339 -2.91 -26.55 -1.28
C SER A 339 -2.02 -25.39 -0.81
N THR A 340 -0.71 -25.52 -0.98
CA THR A 340 0.28 -24.52 -0.56
C THR A 340 0.23 -23.27 -1.44
N VAL A 341 0.08 -23.44 -2.77
CA VAL A 341 -0.14 -22.33 -3.71
C VAL A 341 -1.43 -21.60 -3.37
N ASN A 342 -2.52 -22.32 -3.10
CA ASN A 342 -3.80 -21.72 -2.74
C ASN A 342 -3.71 -20.89 -1.46
N LEU A 343 -3.01 -21.38 -0.43
CA LEU A 343 -2.74 -20.61 0.78
C LEU A 343 -1.93 -19.36 0.48
N HIS A 344 -0.81 -19.48 -0.24
CA HIS A 344 0.06 -18.36 -0.56
C HIS A 344 -0.71 -17.26 -1.30
N ASN A 345 -1.46 -17.65 -2.34
CA ASN A 345 -2.29 -16.73 -3.12
C ASN A 345 -3.39 -16.10 -2.28
N TYR A 346 -3.99 -16.84 -1.33
CA TYR A 346 -4.95 -16.27 -0.40
C TYR A 346 -4.30 -15.17 0.43
N LEU A 347 -3.20 -15.48 1.13
CA LEU A 347 -2.53 -14.53 2.01
C LEU A 347 -2.04 -13.30 1.25
N ALA A 348 -1.52 -13.47 0.03
CA ALA A 348 -1.09 -12.34 -0.81
C ALA A 348 -2.26 -11.51 -1.35
N GLY A 349 -3.38 -12.15 -1.69
CA GLY A 349 -4.56 -11.49 -2.27
C GLY A 349 -5.56 -10.92 -1.27
N HIS A 350 -5.46 -11.28 0.02
CA HIS A 350 -6.39 -10.87 1.08
C HIS A 350 -5.73 -9.96 2.12
N ALA A 351 -4.82 -9.08 1.67
CA ALA A 351 -4.20 -8.09 2.55
C ALA A 351 -5.18 -7.05 3.12
N HIS A 352 -6.38 -6.96 2.57
CA HIS A 352 -7.51 -6.20 3.12
C HIS A 352 -8.22 -6.91 4.30
N ASP A 353 -7.86 -8.16 4.61
CA ASP A 353 -8.46 -9.01 5.64
C ASP A 353 -7.37 -9.61 6.54
N ARG A 354 -6.71 -8.77 7.36
CA ARG A 354 -5.72 -9.27 8.31
C ARG A 354 -6.31 -10.36 9.23
N PRO A 355 -7.47 -10.19 9.89
CA PRO A 355 -7.98 -11.20 10.81
C PRO A 355 -8.19 -12.57 10.14
N GLY A 356 -8.80 -12.61 8.94
CA GLY A 356 -8.99 -13.86 8.21
C GLY A 356 -7.68 -14.46 7.71
N SER A 357 -6.76 -13.63 7.21
CA SER A 357 -5.43 -14.07 6.79
C SER A 357 -4.59 -14.59 7.95
N TYR A 358 -4.68 -13.97 9.13
CA TYR A 358 -4.02 -14.43 10.35
C TYR A 358 -4.48 -15.84 10.75
N LEU A 359 -5.80 -16.09 10.74
CA LEU A 359 -6.34 -17.41 11.09
C LEU A 359 -5.86 -18.51 10.13
N ARG A 360 -5.79 -18.23 8.82
CA ARG A 360 -5.28 -19.19 7.84
C ARG A 360 -3.77 -19.41 7.94
N ALA A 361 -3.03 -18.34 8.18
CA ALA A 361 -1.60 -18.42 8.43
C ALA A 361 -1.32 -19.25 9.68
N LEU A 362 -2.09 -19.05 10.76
CA LEU A 362 -1.95 -19.80 12.00
C LEU A 362 -2.22 -21.30 11.81
N ASP A 363 -3.31 -21.66 11.12
CA ASP A 363 -3.66 -23.05 10.79
C ASP A 363 -2.51 -23.74 10.04
N TYR A 364 -2.02 -23.10 8.97
CA TYR A 364 -0.89 -23.62 8.19
C TYR A 364 0.38 -23.85 9.02
N LEU A 365 0.71 -22.92 9.93
CA LEU A 365 1.92 -23.00 10.74
C LEU A 365 1.81 -24.01 11.89
N MET A 366 0.59 -24.37 12.30
CA MET A 366 0.35 -25.33 13.39
C MET A 366 0.27 -26.78 12.91
N GLY A 367 0.02 -27.03 11.62
CA GLY A 367 -0.12 -28.36 11.03
C GLY A 367 -1.53 -28.89 11.20
#